data_AF-A0A151ETR5-F1
#
_entry.id   AF-A0A151ETR5-F1
#
_cell.length_a   1.000
_cell.length_b   1.000
_cell.length_c   1.000
_cell.angle_alpha   90.00
_cell.angle_beta   90.00
_cell.angle_gamma   90.00
#
_symmetry.space_group_name_H-M   'P 1'
#
loop_
_entity.id
_entity.type
_entity.pdbx_description
1 polymer ?
#
loop_
_entity_poly.entity_id
_entity_poly.type
_entity_poly.pdbx_seq_one_letter_code
_entity_poly.pdbx_strand_id
1 'polypeptide(L)' 'MKNLPFWFPKKKNAFWYLLFVLLFIFSIDFWGWNTSKPMIIGLPLWIYYLLFLTLLTSASFYIFSKFFWRIEK' A
#
# COMPACT_ATOMS: atom_id res chain seq x y z
N MET A 1 10.18 -17.11 26.35
CA MET A 1 9.75 -15.97 25.52
C MET A 1 9.62 -16.48 24.09
N LYS A 2 8.46 -16.31 23.44
CA LYS A 2 8.24 -16.80 22.06
C LYS A 2 9.13 -15.98 21.10
N ASN A 3 10.03 -16.64 20.38
CA ASN A 3 10.79 -16.00 19.31
C ASN A 3 9.83 -15.67 18.17
N LEU A 4 9.37 -14.42 18.13
CA LEU A 4 8.58 -13.94 17.00
C LEU A 4 9.46 -13.91 15.75
N PRO A 5 8.93 -14.25 14.58
CA PRO A 5 9.69 -14.23 13.35
C PRO A 5 10.15 -12.80 13.00
N PHE A 6 11.25 -12.67 12.25
CA PHE A 6 11.85 -11.38 11.91
C PHE A 6 10.89 -10.44 11.15
N TRP A 7 9.94 -11.01 10.41
CA TRP A 7 8.88 -10.29 9.69
C TRP A 7 7.71 -9.85 10.57
N PHE A 8 7.70 -10.15 11.87
CA PHE A 8 6.57 -9.80 12.74
C PHE A 8 6.64 -8.30 13.11
N PRO A 9 5.52 -7.56 13.02
CA PRO A 9 5.49 -6.14 13.33
C PRO A 9 5.90 -5.89 14.79
N LYS A 10 6.89 -5.01 14.96
CA LYS A 10 7.30 -4.40 16.22
C LYS A 10 6.50 -3.09 16.39
N LYS A 11 6.38 -2.57 17.62
CA LYS A 11 5.67 -1.30 17.89
C LYS A 11 6.12 -0.15 16.96
N LYS A 12 7.40 -0.12 16.57
CA LYS A 12 7.98 0.89 15.67
C LYS A 12 7.53 0.83 14.21
N ASN A 13 7.11 -0.34 13.71
CA ASN A 13 6.72 -0.51 12.30
C ASN A 13 5.27 -0.99 12.13
N ALA A 14 4.53 -1.21 13.21
CA ALA A 14 3.11 -1.60 13.17
C ALA A 14 2.24 -0.67 12.30
N PHE A 15 2.53 0.64 12.32
CA PHE A 15 1.88 1.62 11.45
C PHE A 15 2.03 1.27 9.96
N TRP A 16 3.21 0.84 9.53
CA TRP A 16 3.46 0.48 8.13
C TRP A 16 2.68 -0.76 7.70
N TYR A 17 2.56 -1.75 8.59
CA TYR A 17 1.76 -2.94 8.31
C TYR A 17 0.27 -2.57 8.18
N LEU A 18 -0.24 -1.70 9.06
CA LEU A 18 -1.60 -1.19 8.93
C LEU A 18 -1.79 -0.43 7.61
N LEU A 19 -0.83 0.44 7.24
CA LEU A 19 -0.86 1.16 5.97
C LEU A 19 -0.88 0.19 4.77
N PHE A 20 -0.06 -0.85 4.76
CA PHE A 20 -0.06 -1.85 3.68
C PHE A 20 -1.37 -2.63 3.61
N VAL A 21 -1.97 -2.99 4.76
CA VAL A 21 -3.29 -3.63 4.79
C VAL A 21 -4.36 -2.70 4.22
N LEU A 22 -4.35 -1.42 4.57
CA LEU A 22 -5.29 -0.44 4.01
C LEU A 22 -5.11 -0.25 2.50
N LEU A 23 -3.87 -0.11 2.03
CA LEU A 23 -3.57 -0.03 0.60
C LEU A 23 -4.04 -1.28 -0.15
N PHE A 24 -3.87 -2.47 0.45
CA PHE A 24 -4.35 -3.72 -0.12
C PHE A 24 -5.87 -3.77 -0.20
N ILE A 25 -6.58 -3.40 0.86
CA ILE A 25 -8.06 -3.36 0.85
C ILE A 25 -8.56 -2.36 -0.20
N PHE A 26 -7.97 -1.17 -0.27
CA PHE A 26 -8.31 -0.17 -1.29
C PHE A 26 -8.00 -0.64 -2.72
N SER A 27 -6.95 -1.45 -2.90
CA SER A 27 -6.69 -2.07 -4.21
C SER A 27 -7.73 -3.11 -4.61
N ILE A 28 -8.42 -3.74 -3.64
CA ILE A 28 -9.51 -4.68 -3.91
C ILE A 28 -10.83 -3.95 -4.21
N ASP A 29 -11.07 -2.80 -3.57
CA ASP A 29 -12.29 -2.00 -3.80
C ASP A 29 -12.49 -1.62 -5.28
N PHE A 30 -11.38 -1.54 -6.02
CA PHE A 30 -11.36 -1.30 -7.46
C PHE A 30 -12.25 -2.27 -8.27
N TRP A 31 -12.36 -3.54 -7.88
CA TRP A 31 -13.11 -4.55 -8.65
C TRP A 31 -14.63 -4.33 -8.61
N GLY A 32 -15.13 -3.44 -7.75
CA GLY A 32 -16.55 -3.09 -7.66
C GLY A 32 -17.00 -1.95 -8.58
N TRP A 33 -16.08 -1.27 -9.27
CA TRP A 33 -16.40 -0.07 -10.04
C TRP A 33 -16.92 -0.44 -11.43
N ASN A 34 -18.20 -0.84 -11.51
CA ASN A 34 -18.89 -1.16 -12.75
C ASN A 34 -19.32 0.09 -13.55
N THR A 35 -18.52 1.17 -13.51
CA THR A 35 -18.81 2.45 -14.17
C THR A 35 -17.60 3.02 -14.88
N SER A 36 -17.81 3.50 -16.10
CA SER A 36 -16.81 4.24 -16.89
C SER A 36 -16.82 5.75 -16.64
N LYS A 37 -17.77 6.24 -15.84
CA LYS A 37 -17.95 7.66 -15.51
C LYS A 37 -17.72 7.91 -14.01
N PRO A 38 -17.15 9.08 -13.62
CA PRO A 38 -16.75 10.18 -14.49
C PRO A 38 -15.45 9.90 -15.25
N MET A 39 -15.35 10.46 -16.45
CA MET A 39 -14.10 10.48 -17.22
C MET A 39 -13.36 11.78 -16.93
N ILE A 40 -12.08 11.67 -16.62
CA ILE A 40 -11.14 12.77 -16.43
C ILE A 40 -10.11 12.65 -17.55
N ILE A 41 -9.93 13.69 -18.36
CA ILE A 41 -8.93 13.74 -19.47
C ILE A 41 -9.00 12.46 -20.35
N GLY A 42 -10.22 11.99 -20.65
CA GLY A 42 -10.45 10.83 -21.53
C GLY A 42 -10.25 9.45 -20.88
N LEU A 43 -9.91 9.39 -19.60
CA LEU A 43 -9.78 8.15 -18.84
C LEU A 43 -10.81 8.09 -17.70
N PRO A 44 -11.43 6.93 -17.42
CA PRO A 44 -12.24 6.77 -16.22
C PRO A 44 -11.48 7.14 -14.94
N LEU A 45 -12.16 7.76 -13.98
CA LEU A 45 -11.61 8.17 -12.69
C LEU A 45 -10.85 7.03 -11.98
N TRP A 46 -11.32 5.79 -12.10
CA TRP A 46 -10.69 4.64 -11.47
C TRP A 46 -9.27 4.38 -11.96
N ILE A 47 -8.91 4.77 -13.19
CA ILE A 47 -7.54 4.62 -13.70
C ILE A 47 -6.58 5.52 -12.90
N TYR A 48 -6.98 6.75 -12.62
CA TYR A 48 -6.20 7.68 -11.80
C TYR A 48 -6.10 7.18 -10.36
N TYR A 49 -7.19 6.65 -9.82
CA TYR A 49 -7.20 6.02 -8.50
C TYR A 49 -6.21 4.86 -8.40
N LEU A 50 -6.18 3.97 -9.40
CA LEU A 50 -5.21 2.87 -9.48
C LEU A 50 -3.78 3.37 -9.59
N LEU A 51 -3.53 4.36 -10.46
CA LEU A 51 -2.19 4.93 -10.64
C LEU A 51 -1.70 5.56 -9.33
N PHE A 52 -2.57 6.30 -8.65
CA PHE A 52 -2.28 6.87 -7.33
C PHE A 52 -1.98 5.78 -6.29
N LEU A 53 -2.83 4.76 -6.16
CA LEU A 53 -2.60 3.64 -5.24
C LEU A 53 -1.28 2.92 -5.54
N THR A 54 -0.94 2.73 -6.81
CA THR A 54 0.29 2.05 -7.24
C THR A 54 1.52 2.86 -6.86
N LEU A 55 1.51 4.17 -7.12
CA LEU A 55 2.59 5.08 -6.72
C LEU A 55 2.72 5.15 -5.19
N LEU A 56 1.61 5.25 -4.48
CA LEU A 56 1.59 5.31 -3.02
C LEU A 56 2.12 4.01 -2.39
N THR A 57 1.75 2.86 -2.95
CA THR A 57 2.26 1.56 -2.53
C THR A 57 3.76 1.45 -2.80
N SER A 58 4.21 1.84 -3.99
CA SER A 58 5.63 1.82 -4.37
C SER A 58 6.47 2.73 -3.48
N ALA A 59 6.00 3.95 -3.21
CA ALA A 59 6.66 4.88 -2.30
C ALA A 59 6.70 4.33 -0.87
N SER A 60 5.61 3.72 -0.41
CA SER A 60 5.53 3.09 0.91
C SER A 60 6.55 1.95 1.05
N PHE A 61 6.69 1.10 0.04
CA PHE A 61 7.71 0.05 0.00
C PHE A 61 9.13 0.63 -0.04
N TYR A 62 9.37 1.66 -0.83
CA TYR A 62 10.68 2.32 -0.88
C TYR A 62 11.09 2.90 0.48
N ILE A 63 10.18 3.62 1.15
CA ILE A 63 10.44 4.18 2.48
C ILE A 63 10.64 3.06 3.50
N PHE A 64 9.74 2.08 3.51
CA PHE A 64 9.82 0.95 4.44
C PHE A 64 11.15 0.18 4.29
N SER A 65 11.54 -0.16 3.07
CA SER A 65 12.80 -0.85 2.80
C SER A 65 14.02 -0.03 3.24
N LYS A 66 14.05 1.26 2.91
CA LYS A 66 15.16 2.17 3.26
C LYS A 66 15.37 2.31 4.77
N PHE A 67 14.30 2.34 5.56
CA PHE A 67 14.38 2.57 7.01
C PHE A 67 14.35 1.29 7.84
N PHE A 68 13.65 0.24 7.43
CA PHE A 68 13.44 -0.95 8.26
C PHE A 68 14.25 -2.16 7.80
N TRP A 69 14.53 -2.33 6.50
CA TRP A 69 15.43 -3.39 6.03
C TRP A 69 16.91 -3.01 6.10
N ARG A 70 17.25 -1.73 6.02
CA ARG A 70 18.65 -1.29 6.10
C ARG A 70 19.27 -1.41 7.50
N ILE A 71 18.45 -1.53 8.55
CA ILE A 71 18.89 -1.53 9.96
C ILE A 71 19.21 -2.96 10.47
N GLU A 72 19.04 -4.00 9.66
CA GLU A 72 19.61 -5.31 9.96
C GLU A 72 21.09 -5.33 9.54
N LYS A 73 21.93 -4.71 10.37
CA LYS A 73 23.37 -4.97 10.46
C LYS A 73 23.70 -5.31 11.90
#